data_AF-A0A8S3FQU6-F1
#
_entry.id   AF-A0A8S3FQU6-F1
#
_cell.length_a   1.000
_cell.length_b   1.000
_cell.length_c   1.000
_cell.angle_alpha   90.00
_cell.angle_beta   90.00
_cell.angle_gamma   90.00
#
_symmetry.space_group_name_H-M   'P 1'
#
loop_
_entity.id
_entity.type
_entity.pdbx_description
1 polymer ?
#
loop_
_entity_poly.entity_id
_entity_poly.type
_entity_poly.pdbx_seq_one_letter_code
_entity_poly.pdbx_strand_id
1 'polypeptide(L)'
;MDQYAQTSMSYVQENSLSNSSRRIFSKKLDSFEETYKIFLRSIVNNYFPTVENRNASLNYCPPIPPDLQGPLIIHEVPKTFSLTSNSSCHIDVQFGGYYQPKACLARHKVAIIVPYRDRWNILTHFLFHTHQILQRQQLNYRIYVCEQAFNSTFNKGIVMNGCFKEILKLEPNTPCFIMHDVDLLLIDDRNMYTCPLYPRHLSVAIDKFQFYLPYAQLVGGVL
;
A
#
# COMPACT_ATOMS: atom_id res chain seq x y z
N MET A 1 9.65 -18.51 37.62
CA MET A 1 8.17 -18.47 37.68
C MET A 1 7.69 -18.15 36.27
N ASP A 2 7.97 -19.07 35.36
CA ASP A 2 7.70 -18.96 33.93
C ASP A 2 7.13 -20.28 33.46
N GLN A 3 5.83 -20.31 33.22
CA GLN A 3 5.14 -21.41 32.58
C GLN A 3 3.80 -20.85 32.12
N TYR A 4 3.65 -20.50 30.84
CA TYR A 4 2.42 -20.54 30.05
C TYR A 4 2.70 -19.96 28.65
N ALA A 5 3.33 -20.77 27.79
CA ALA A 5 3.36 -20.55 26.35
C ALA A 5 3.71 -21.86 25.62
N GLN A 6 2.85 -22.88 25.70
CA GLN A 6 2.93 -24.06 24.83
C GLN A 6 1.66 -24.91 24.94
N THR A 7 0.67 -24.63 24.07
CA THR A 7 -0.46 -25.45 23.56
C THR A 7 -1.52 -24.45 23.09
N SER A 8 -2.16 -24.52 21.92
CA SER A 8 -2.37 -25.56 20.94
C SER A 8 -2.78 -24.88 19.62
N MET A 9 -1.99 -25.06 18.57
CA MET A 9 -2.36 -24.71 17.20
C MET A 9 -3.21 -25.87 16.65
N SER A 10 -4.48 -25.91 17.03
CA SER A 10 -5.42 -26.94 16.58
C SER A 10 -6.64 -26.31 15.93
N TYR A 11 -6.72 -26.51 14.61
CA TYR A 11 -7.96 -26.61 13.82
C TYR A 11 -9.01 -25.51 14.04
N VAL A 12 -8.91 -24.45 13.24
CA VAL A 12 -10.12 -23.75 12.78
C VAL A 12 -10.85 -24.71 11.83
N GLN A 13 -12.06 -25.11 12.20
CA GLN A 13 -12.87 -26.12 11.54
C GLN A 13 -13.10 -25.84 10.04
N GLU A 14 -12.61 -26.75 9.19
CA GLU A 14 -12.84 -26.87 7.74
C GLU A 14 -14.19 -27.55 7.37
N ASN A 15 -15.19 -27.48 8.24
CA ASN A 15 -16.41 -28.30 8.09
C ASN A 15 -17.60 -27.51 7.53
N SER A 16 -17.61 -27.25 6.20
CA SER A 16 -18.86 -27.07 5.44
C SER A 16 -18.71 -27.11 3.90
N LEU A 17 -17.70 -27.81 3.34
CA LEU A 17 -17.55 -27.90 1.87
C LEU A 17 -17.56 -29.36 1.40
N SER A 18 -18.46 -29.68 0.46
CA SER A 18 -18.57 -31.00 -0.16
C SER A 18 -17.24 -31.42 -0.83
N ASN A 19 -16.95 -32.72 -0.90
CA ASN A 19 -15.72 -33.24 -1.53
C ASN A 19 -15.55 -32.80 -3.00
N SER A 20 -16.65 -32.53 -3.71
CA SER A 20 -16.63 -31.97 -5.06
C SER A 20 -16.16 -30.52 -5.05
N SER A 21 -16.69 -29.70 -4.14
CA SER A 21 -16.31 -28.29 -3.96
C SER A 21 -14.84 -28.14 -3.54
N ARG A 22 -14.32 -29.03 -2.69
CA ARG A 22 -12.90 -29.05 -2.31
C ARG A 22 -11.98 -29.32 -3.51
N ARG A 23 -12.32 -30.30 -4.36
CA ARG A 23 -11.55 -30.60 -5.59
C ARG A 23 -11.60 -29.46 -6.60
N ILE A 24 -12.75 -28.81 -6.78
CA ILE A 24 -12.89 -27.67 -7.69
C ILE A 24 -12.09 -26.46 -7.15
N PHE A 25 -12.16 -26.20 -5.85
CA PHE A 25 -11.39 -25.13 -5.20
C PHE A 25 -9.89 -25.36 -5.31
N SER A 26 -9.40 -26.58 -5.03
CA SER A 26 -7.99 -26.96 -5.21
C SER A 26 -7.53 -26.78 -6.65
N LYS A 27 -8.27 -27.30 -7.64
CA LYS A 27 -7.91 -27.11 -9.06
C LYS A 27 -7.88 -25.64 -9.48
N LYS A 28 -8.81 -24.83 -8.97
CA LYS A 28 -8.86 -23.39 -9.27
C LYS A 28 -7.69 -22.64 -8.62
N LEU A 29 -7.27 -23.05 -7.43
CA LEU A 29 -6.11 -22.51 -6.73
C LEU A 29 -4.81 -22.87 -7.45
N ASP A 30 -4.66 -24.11 -7.92
CA ASP A 30 -3.47 -24.56 -8.66
C ASP A 30 -3.31 -23.77 -9.98
N SER A 31 -4.40 -23.59 -10.72
CA SER A 31 -4.40 -22.78 -11.94
C SER A 31 -4.09 -21.30 -11.70
N PHE A 32 -4.60 -20.74 -10.58
CA PHE A 32 -4.27 -19.38 -10.18
C PHE A 32 -2.80 -19.23 -9.82
N GLU A 33 -2.25 -20.16 -9.03
CA GLU A 33 -0.87 -20.15 -8.55
C GLU A 33 0.14 -20.16 -9.71
N GLU A 34 -0.12 -20.95 -10.75
CA GLU A 34 0.76 -21.02 -11.91
C GLU A 34 0.71 -19.74 -12.76
N THR A 35 -0.50 -19.22 -13.00
CA THR A 35 -0.68 -17.91 -13.67
C THR A 35 -0.03 -16.78 -12.88
N TYR A 36 -0.18 -16.80 -11.57
CA TYR A 36 0.41 -15.84 -10.64
C TYR A 36 1.93 -15.88 -10.69
N LYS A 37 2.55 -17.06 -10.69
CA LYS A 37 4.02 -17.20 -10.81
C LYS A 37 4.54 -16.66 -12.14
N ILE A 38 3.84 -16.92 -13.25
CA ILE A 38 4.21 -16.38 -14.56
C ILE A 38 4.12 -14.85 -14.56
N PHE A 39 3.02 -14.32 -14.03
CA PHE A 39 2.81 -12.88 -13.89
C PHE A 39 3.90 -12.22 -13.02
N LEU A 40 4.19 -12.79 -11.85
CA LEU A 40 5.23 -12.29 -10.96
C LEU A 40 6.61 -12.27 -11.62
N ARG A 41 6.99 -13.34 -12.34
CA ARG A 41 8.26 -13.37 -13.08
C ARG A 41 8.32 -12.27 -14.13
N SER A 42 7.24 -12.09 -14.89
CA SER A 42 7.14 -11.01 -15.88
C SER A 42 7.27 -9.64 -15.21
N ILE A 43 6.60 -9.43 -14.08
CA ILE A 43 6.67 -8.17 -13.34
C ILE A 43 8.07 -7.89 -12.82
N VAL A 44 8.71 -8.87 -12.16
CA VAL A 44 10.05 -8.73 -11.60
C VAL A 44 11.05 -8.39 -12.69
N ASN A 45 11.01 -9.09 -13.81
CA ASN A 45 11.99 -8.91 -14.88
C ASN A 45 11.84 -7.57 -15.62
N ASN A 46 10.62 -7.03 -15.72
CA ASN A 46 10.34 -5.85 -16.56
C ASN A 46 10.24 -4.53 -15.77
N TYR A 47 9.80 -4.57 -14.52
CA TYR A 47 9.38 -3.36 -13.79
C TYR A 47 10.03 -3.16 -12.43
N PHE A 48 10.67 -4.19 -11.89
CA PHE A 48 11.55 -4.02 -10.76
C PHE A 48 12.96 -3.85 -11.33
N PRO A 49 13.53 -2.64 -11.32
CA PRO A 49 14.89 -2.46 -11.81
C PRO A 49 15.81 -3.39 -10.99
N THR A 50 16.53 -4.28 -11.67
CA THR A 50 17.76 -4.85 -11.09
C THR A 50 18.59 -3.66 -10.66
N VAL A 51 18.87 -3.50 -9.36
CA VAL A 51 19.54 -2.33 -8.75
C VAL A 51 20.53 -1.73 -9.74
N GLU A 52 20.09 -0.77 -10.54
CA GLU A 52 20.98 -0.10 -11.44
C GLU A 52 21.74 0.84 -10.52
N ASN A 53 23.05 0.65 -10.46
CA ASN A 53 24.00 1.58 -9.88
C ASN A 53 23.92 2.91 -10.64
N ARG A 54 22.81 3.63 -10.54
CA ARG A 54 22.67 5.00 -10.99
C ARG A 54 23.15 5.90 -9.87
N ASN A 55 24.44 6.16 -9.98
CA ASN A 55 25.12 7.41 -9.65
C ASN A 55 25.59 7.57 -8.20
N ALA A 56 26.88 7.26 -8.04
CA ALA A 56 27.77 8.12 -7.29
C ALA A 56 27.45 9.61 -7.57
N SER A 57 27.28 10.40 -6.51
CA SER A 57 27.18 11.89 -6.44
C SER A 57 25.81 12.59 -6.26
N LEU A 58 24.70 11.91 -5.98
CA LEU A 58 23.48 12.61 -5.50
C LEU A 58 23.48 12.77 -3.97
N ASN A 59 23.17 13.98 -3.50
CA ASN A 59 22.93 14.23 -2.07
C ASN A 59 21.55 13.69 -1.66
N TYR A 60 21.38 13.37 -0.38
CA TYR A 60 20.07 13.07 0.19
C TYR A 60 19.13 14.27 0.06
N CYS A 61 17.85 13.99 -0.17
CA CYS A 61 16.80 15.01 -0.10
C CYS A 61 16.84 15.72 1.28
N PRO A 62 16.40 16.98 1.39
CA PRO A 62 16.36 17.66 2.68
C PRO A 62 15.47 16.90 3.69
N PRO A 63 15.77 16.95 5.00
CA PRO A 63 14.94 16.26 6.01
C PRO A 63 13.48 16.72 6.03
N ILE A 64 13.25 17.99 5.68
CA ILE A 64 11.93 18.56 5.45
C ILE A 64 11.85 18.88 3.96
N PRO A 65 10.97 18.21 3.19
CA PRO A 65 10.80 18.51 1.78
C PRO A 65 10.40 19.97 1.56
N PRO A 66 11.00 20.67 0.58
CA PRO A 66 10.79 22.11 0.41
C PRO A 66 9.43 22.45 -0.22
N ASP A 67 8.83 21.49 -0.92
CA ASP A 67 7.60 21.68 -1.71
C ASP A 67 6.31 21.37 -0.91
N LEU A 68 6.42 21.12 0.40
CA LEU A 68 5.25 20.92 1.25
C LEU A 68 4.38 22.18 1.31
N GLN A 69 3.07 22.00 1.21
CA GLN A 69 2.10 23.10 1.18
C GLN A 69 1.36 23.28 2.52
N GLY A 70 1.43 22.28 3.40
CA GLY A 70 0.64 22.26 4.63
C GLY A 70 -0.80 21.84 4.34
N PRO A 71 -1.80 22.53 4.92
CA PRO A 71 -3.21 22.23 4.68
C PRO A 71 -3.57 22.27 3.19
N LEU A 72 -4.26 21.23 2.73
CA LEU A 72 -4.60 21.01 1.33
C LEU A 72 -6.10 21.21 1.11
N ILE A 73 -6.45 21.78 -0.03
CA ILE A 73 -7.83 21.78 -0.53
C ILE A 73 -8.00 20.54 -1.41
N ILE A 74 -8.91 19.64 -1.03
CA ILE A 74 -9.24 18.47 -1.83
C ILE A 74 -10.15 18.90 -2.98
N HIS A 75 -9.59 18.97 -4.19
CA HIS A 75 -10.32 19.29 -5.41
C HIS A 75 -11.07 18.08 -5.96
N GLU A 76 -12.09 18.33 -6.78
CA GLU A 76 -12.73 17.26 -7.54
C GLU A 76 -11.74 16.66 -8.55
N VAL A 77 -11.82 15.33 -8.71
CA VAL A 77 -11.04 14.63 -9.73
C VAL A 77 -11.56 15.03 -11.11
N PRO A 78 -10.69 15.46 -12.05
CA PRO A 78 -11.12 15.77 -13.41
C PRO A 78 -11.81 14.57 -14.06
N LYS A 79 -12.93 14.79 -14.76
CA LYS A 79 -13.65 13.72 -15.48
C LYS A 79 -12.79 13.02 -16.55
N THR A 80 -11.73 13.67 -17.00
CA THR A 80 -10.75 13.15 -17.96
C THR A 80 -9.70 12.25 -17.32
N PHE A 81 -9.59 12.21 -16.00
CA PHE A 81 -8.63 11.36 -15.31
C PHE A 81 -9.07 9.89 -15.38
N SER A 82 -8.14 9.02 -15.77
CA SER A 82 -8.32 7.57 -15.77
C SER A 82 -7.09 6.91 -15.17
N LEU A 83 -7.30 5.82 -14.43
CA LEU A 83 -6.25 4.98 -13.87
C LEU A 83 -5.45 4.21 -14.92
N THR A 84 -5.99 4.09 -16.14
CA THR A 84 -5.38 3.31 -17.23
C THR A 84 -4.57 4.15 -18.21
N SER A 85 -4.59 5.48 -18.07
CA SER A 85 -3.91 6.41 -18.95
C SER A 85 -2.98 7.32 -18.18
N ASN A 86 -1.89 7.76 -18.83
CA ASN A 86 -1.00 8.74 -18.24
C ASN A 86 -1.73 10.05 -17.91
N SER A 87 -1.38 10.66 -16.79
CA SER A 87 -1.93 11.93 -16.32
C SER A 87 -0.81 12.96 -16.20
N SER A 88 -1.08 14.19 -16.63
CA SER A 88 -0.13 15.30 -16.51
C SER A 88 0.25 15.60 -15.05
N CYS A 89 -0.65 15.33 -14.10
CA CYS A 89 -0.43 15.49 -12.67
C CYS A 89 0.48 14.42 -12.05
N HIS A 90 0.79 13.34 -12.80
CA HIS A 90 1.51 12.17 -12.31
C HIS A 90 2.60 11.72 -13.29
N ILE A 91 3.16 12.64 -14.06
CA ILE A 91 4.11 12.33 -15.15
C ILE A 91 5.37 11.59 -14.66
N ASP A 92 5.75 11.78 -13.39
CA ASP A 92 6.91 11.13 -12.79
C ASP A 92 6.57 9.80 -12.09
N VAL A 93 5.28 9.45 -11.99
CA VAL A 93 4.85 8.15 -11.47
C VAL A 93 5.06 7.11 -12.56
N GLN A 94 5.93 6.14 -12.26
CA GLN A 94 6.28 5.04 -13.14
C GLN A 94 5.26 3.90 -13.03
N PHE A 95 5.35 2.96 -13.97
CA PHE A 95 4.52 1.76 -13.97
C PHE A 95 4.54 1.04 -12.60
N GLY A 96 3.39 0.48 -12.21
CA GLY A 96 3.21 -0.17 -10.92
C GLY A 96 3.07 0.80 -9.74
N GLY A 97 2.80 2.09 -10.01
CA GLY A 97 2.57 3.10 -8.97
C GLY A 97 3.84 3.49 -8.21
N TYR A 98 5.00 3.35 -8.86
CA TYR A 98 6.32 3.64 -8.29
C TYR A 98 6.73 5.09 -8.53
N TYR A 99 7.36 5.71 -7.55
CA TYR A 99 7.99 7.02 -7.71
C TYR A 99 9.26 7.11 -6.88
N GLN A 100 10.23 7.87 -7.39
CA GLN A 100 11.36 8.38 -6.61
C GLN A 100 11.75 9.77 -7.11
N PRO A 101 12.24 10.67 -6.24
CA PRO A 101 12.74 11.97 -6.68
C PRO A 101 13.93 11.80 -7.63
N LYS A 102 13.96 12.60 -8.69
CA LYS A 102 15.06 12.60 -9.68
C LYS A 102 16.25 13.46 -9.23
N ALA A 103 15.98 14.51 -8.43
CA ALA A 103 16.96 15.52 -8.05
C ALA A 103 17.78 15.17 -6.80
N CYS A 104 17.36 14.19 -6.00
CA CYS A 104 18.00 13.83 -4.74
C CYS A 104 17.69 12.39 -4.35
N LEU A 105 18.50 11.81 -3.46
CA LEU A 105 18.24 10.48 -2.91
C LEU A 105 17.21 10.58 -1.79
N ALA A 106 16.04 9.96 -1.99
CA ALA A 106 15.00 9.90 -0.96
C ALA A 106 15.54 9.28 0.33
N ARG A 107 15.23 9.90 1.47
CA ARG A 107 15.60 9.38 2.80
C ARG A 107 14.76 8.17 3.21
N HIS A 108 13.56 8.08 2.66
CA HIS A 108 12.57 7.08 3.05
C HIS A 108 12.14 6.29 1.80
N LYS A 109 12.27 4.97 1.89
CA LYS A 109 11.68 4.01 0.96
C LYS A 109 10.45 3.39 1.61
N VAL A 110 9.29 3.44 0.95
CA VAL A 110 8.00 3.11 1.57
C VAL A 110 7.12 2.27 0.64
N ALA A 111 6.60 1.15 1.14
CA ALA A 111 5.54 0.40 0.48
C ALA A 111 4.19 0.72 1.12
N ILE A 112 3.25 1.22 0.32
CA ILE A 112 1.91 1.59 0.78
C ILE A 112 0.93 0.49 0.38
N ILE A 113 0.39 -0.23 1.36
CA ILE A 113 -0.53 -1.35 1.19
C ILE A 113 -1.96 -0.82 1.32
N VAL A 114 -2.72 -0.93 0.24
CA VAL A 114 -4.11 -0.48 0.16
C VAL A 114 -5.01 -1.69 -0.05
N PRO A 115 -5.67 -2.24 0.99
CA PRO A 115 -6.60 -3.33 0.79
C PRO A 115 -7.84 -2.83 0.05
N TYR A 116 -8.28 -3.59 -0.94
CA TYR A 116 -9.25 -3.13 -1.91
C TYR A 116 -10.24 -4.23 -2.31
N ARG A 117 -11.47 -3.80 -2.63
CA ARG A 117 -12.49 -4.59 -3.34
C ARG A 117 -13.60 -3.68 -3.86
N ASP A 118 -13.95 -3.78 -5.15
CA ASP A 118 -15.15 -3.18 -5.76
C ASP A 118 -15.41 -1.69 -5.45
N ARG A 119 -14.36 -0.87 -5.33
CA ARG A 119 -14.45 0.56 -4.96
C ARG A 119 -13.76 1.47 -5.98
N TRP A 120 -13.98 1.23 -7.27
CA TRP A 120 -13.22 1.86 -8.36
C TRP A 120 -13.20 3.39 -8.28
N ASN A 121 -14.35 4.01 -8.02
CA ASN A 121 -14.45 5.47 -7.90
C ASN A 121 -13.60 5.98 -6.73
N ILE A 122 -13.71 5.36 -5.55
CA ILE A 122 -12.91 5.74 -4.38
C ILE A 122 -11.42 5.55 -4.64
N LEU A 123 -11.02 4.44 -5.27
CA LEU A 123 -9.63 4.21 -5.66
C LEU A 123 -9.12 5.27 -6.64
N THR A 124 -9.96 5.72 -7.56
CA THR A 124 -9.63 6.78 -8.51
C THR A 124 -9.34 8.10 -7.79
N HIS A 125 -10.20 8.49 -6.85
CA HIS A 125 -9.94 9.65 -5.99
C HIS A 125 -8.68 9.48 -5.14
N PHE A 126 -8.51 8.31 -4.52
CA PHE A 126 -7.35 7.99 -3.71
C PHE A 126 -6.04 8.16 -4.48
N LEU A 127 -5.90 7.50 -5.63
CA LEU A 127 -4.67 7.54 -6.42
C LEU A 127 -4.40 8.93 -6.99
N PHE A 128 -5.44 9.64 -7.44
CA PHE A 128 -5.30 11.00 -7.96
C PHE A 128 -4.70 11.96 -6.92
N HIS A 129 -5.21 11.96 -5.69
CA HIS A 129 -4.70 12.88 -4.66
C HIS A 129 -3.41 12.38 -4.03
N THR A 130 -3.34 11.10 -3.70
CA THR A 130 -2.23 10.54 -2.92
C THR A 130 -0.92 10.61 -3.68
N HIS A 131 -0.90 10.32 -4.98
CA HIS A 131 0.33 10.45 -5.76
C HIS A 131 0.88 11.88 -5.75
N GLN A 132 0.03 12.90 -5.90
CA GLN A 132 0.48 14.29 -5.86
C GLN A 132 1.09 14.65 -4.50
N ILE A 133 0.46 14.20 -3.41
CA ILE A 133 0.91 14.47 -2.04
C ILE A 133 2.25 13.79 -1.76
N LEU A 134 2.38 12.49 -2.06
CA LEU A 134 3.60 11.72 -1.77
C LEU A 134 4.81 12.18 -2.58
N GLN A 135 4.59 12.67 -3.80
CA GLN A 135 5.67 13.24 -4.62
C GLN A 135 6.28 14.49 -3.95
N ARG A 136 5.45 15.37 -3.37
CA ARG A 136 5.92 16.55 -2.60
C ARG A 136 6.67 16.17 -1.33
N GLN A 137 6.34 15.02 -0.73
CA GLN A 137 7.06 14.48 0.42
C GLN A 137 8.45 13.89 0.06
N GLN A 138 8.86 13.92 -1.22
CA GLN A 138 10.17 13.43 -1.70
C GLN A 138 10.50 11.99 -1.27
N LEU A 139 9.48 11.12 -1.25
CA LEU A 139 9.60 9.71 -0.89
C LEU A 139 10.02 8.86 -2.09
N ASN A 140 10.79 7.80 -1.85
CA ASN A 140 10.82 6.65 -2.75
C ASN A 140 9.66 5.75 -2.32
N TYR A 141 8.60 5.65 -3.12
CA TYR A 141 7.43 4.88 -2.72
C TYR A 141 6.85 4.04 -3.84
N ARG A 142 6.08 3.03 -3.43
CA ARG A 142 5.18 2.30 -4.32
C ARG A 142 3.84 2.06 -3.64
N ILE A 143 2.75 2.28 -4.38
CA ILE A 143 1.40 1.95 -3.93
C ILE A 143 1.02 0.56 -4.44
N TYR A 144 0.71 -0.33 -3.50
CA TYR A 144 0.24 -1.68 -3.75
C TYR A 144 -1.26 -1.75 -3.45
N VAL A 145 -2.07 -1.80 -4.50
CA VAL A 145 -3.52 -2.05 -4.39
C VAL A 145 -3.72 -3.57 -4.29
N CYS A 146 -4.13 -4.03 -3.11
CA CYS A 146 -4.21 -5.43 -2.77
C CYS A 146 -5.68 -5.86 -2.80
N GLU A 147 -6.10 -6.49 -3.89
CA GLU A 147 -7.49 -6.88 -4.08
C GLU A 147 -7.79 -8.23 -3.44
N GLN A 148 -8.91 -8.32 -2.69
CA GLN A 148 -9.37 -9.60 -2.19
C GLN A 148 -9.94 -10.46 -3.33
N ALA A 149 -9.31 -11.59 -3.61
CA ALA A 149 -9.84 -12.57 -4.53
C ALA A 149 -11.12 -13.23 -3.98
N PHE A 150 -11.98 -13.65 -4.90
CA PHE A 150 -13.25 -14.35 -4.66
C PHE A 150 -14.33 -13.51 -3.97
N ASN A 151 -15.59 -13.88 -4.20
CA ASN A 151 -16.75 -13.18 -3.67
C ASN A 151 -17.12 -13.67 -2.25
N SER A 152 -16.20 -13.53 -1.30
CA SER A 152 -16.40 -13.86 0.13
C SER A 152 -16.53 -12.60 0.97
N THR A 153 -16.73 -12.70 2.29
CA THR A 153 -16.72 -11.51 3.18
C THR A 153 -15.35 -10.82 3.14
N PHE A 154 -15.33 -9.49 3.07
CA PHE A 154 -14.06 -8.74 3.02
C PHE A 154 -13.29 -8.89 4.34
N ASN A 155 -12.03 -9.28 4.25
CA ASN A 155 -11.13 -9.41 5.39
C ASN A 155 -9.90 -8.53 5.16
N LYS A 156 -10.01 -7.28 5.63
CA LYS A 156 -8.94 -6.27 5.55
C LYS A 156 -7.60 -6.78 6.07
N GLY A 157 -7.59 -7.46 7.22
CA GLY A 157 -6.37 -7.94 7.86
C GLY A 157 -5.66 -9.03 7.05
N ILE A 158 -6.40 -10.01 6.53
CA ILE A 158 -5.82 -11.06 5.67
C ILE A 158 -5.26 -10.46 4.38
N VAL A 159 -5.99 -9.52 3.76
CA VAL A 159 -5.54 -8.86 2.53
C VAL A 159 -4.24 -8.09 2.76
N MET A 160 -4.18 -7.27 3.82
CA MET A 160 -2.98 -6.52 4.18
C MET A 160 -1.79 -7.46 4.47
N ASN A 161 -1.99 -8.50 5.26
CA ASN A 161 -0.94 -9.47 5.61
C ASN A 161 -0.45 -10.28 4.40
N GLY A 162 -1.36 -10.67 3.51
CA GLY A 162 -1.03 -11.36 2.27
C GLY A 162 -0.18 -10.46 1.39
N CYS A 163 -0.61 -9.22 1.19
CA CYS A 163 0.13 -8.25 0.39
C CYS A 163 1.52 -7.94 0.95
N PHE A 164 1.64 -7.76 2.27
CA PHE A 164 2.93 -7.58 2.95
C PHE A 164 3.91 -8.72 2.61
N LYS A 165 3.45 -9.98 2.67
CA LYS A 165 4.29 -11.13 2.33
C LYS A 165 4.70 -11.13 0.87
N GLU A 166 3.80 -10.80 -0.05
CA GLU A 166 4.13 -10.74 -1.49
C GLU A 166 5.10 -9.60 -1.81
N ILE A 167 4.93 -8.43 -1.18
CA ILE A 167 5.86 -7.31 -1.33
C ILE A 167 7.25 -7.71 -0.84
N LEU A 168 7.38 -8.43 0.29
CA LEU A 168 8.69 -8.89 0.77
C LEU A 168 9.36 -9.91 -0.16
N LYS A 169 8.60 -10.68 -0.96
CA LYS A 169 9.20 -11.53 -2.00
C LYS A 169 9.75 -10.71 -3.16
N LEU A 170 9.10 -9.59 -3.49
CA LEU A 170 9.47 -8.69 -4.59
C LEU A 170 10.59 -7.71 -4.19
N GLU A 171 10.51 -7.17 -2.98
CA GLU A 171 11.41 -6.16 -2.42
C GLU A 171 11.80 -6.52 -0.97
N PRO A 172 12.70 -7.51 -0.77
CA PRO A 172 13.05 -8.03 0.56
C PRO A 172 13.61 -6.99 1.54
N ASN A 173 14.20 -5.93 1.00
CA ASN A 173 14.86 -4.86 1.77
C ASN A 173 13.95 -3.62 1.95
N THR A 174 12.63 -3.77 1.81
CA THR A 174 11.68 -2.67 2.05
C THR A 174 11.66 -2.31 3.54
N PRO A 175 12.08 -1.09 3.93
CA PRO A 175 12.29 -0.77 5.34
C PRO A 175 11.02 -0.26 6.04
N CYS A 176 10.00 0.17 5.28
CA CYS A 176 8.82 0.83 5.81
C CYS A 176 7.57 0.40 5.04
N PHE A 177 6.51 0.10 5.79
CA PHE A 177 5.21 -0.28 5.28
C PHE A 177 4.15 0.63 5.88
N ILE A 178 3.26 1.14 5.04
CA ILE A 178 2.10 1.90 5.48
C ILE A 178 0.86 1.11 5.09
N MET A 179 0.01 0.80 6.06
CA MET A 179 -1.28 0.16 5.87
C MET A 179 -2.34 1.25 5.76
N HIS A 180 -2.98 1.37 4.60
CA HIS A 180 -3.76 2.55 4.26
C HIS A 180 -5.16 2.20 3.76
N ASP A 181 -6.20 2.72 4.41
CA ASP A 181 -7.57 2.61 3.93
C ASP A 181 -7.84 3.49 2.71
N VAL A 182 -8.31 2.88 1.61
CA VAL A 182 -8.54 3.55 0.32
C VAL A 182 -9.47 4.77 0.40
N ASP A 183 -10.30 4.90 1.43
CA ASP A 183 -11.25 6.00 1.63
C ASP A 183 -10.72 7.14 2.53
N LEU A 184 -9.44 7.12 2.93
CA LEU A 184 -8.82 8.19 3.71
C LEU A 184 -7.85 9.02 2.87
N LEU A 185 -8.06 10.33 2.83
CA LEU A 185 -7.15 11.27 2.17
C LEU A 185 -6.42 12.14 3.20
N LEU A 186 -5.14 12.39 2.96
CA LEU A 186 -4.40 13.42 3.69
C LEU A 186 -4.93 14.80 3.32
N ILE A 187 -5.26 15.59 4.34
CA ILE A 187 -5.63 17.00 4.20
C ILE A 187 -4.50 17.96 4.59
N ASP A 188 -3.33 17.43 4.99
CA ASP A 188 -2.13 18.22 5.30
C ASP A 188 -0.89 17.41 4.92
N ASP A 189 -0.11 17.88 3.96
CA ASP A 189 1.06 17.14 3.46
C ASP A 189 2.28 17.18 4.37
N ARG A 190 2.22 17.93 5.48
CA ARG A 190 3.23 17.88 6.56
C ARG A 190 3.12 16.60 7.39
N ASN A 191 1.99 15.88 7.30
CA ASN A 191 1.85 14.54 7.86
C ASN A 191 2.59 13.52 6.98
N MET A 192 3.89 13.40 7.22
CA MET A 192 4.81 12.61 6.40
C MET A 192 4.52 11.11 6.48
N TYR A 193 4.37 10.48 5.30
CA TYR A 193 4.23 9.03 5.15
C TYR A 193 5.59 8.34 5.29
N THR A 194 6.11 8.33 6.52
CA THR A 194 7.40 7.77 6.89
C THR A 194 7.29 6.92 8.15
N CYS A 195 8.13 5.90 8.28
CA CYS A 195 8.19 5.07 9.48
C CYS A 195 9.22 5.63 10.47
N PRO A 196 8.83 6.06 11.68
CA PRO A 196 9.76 6.34 12.76
C PRO A 196 10.17 5.04 13.46
N LEU A 197 10.88 5.15 14.59
CA LEU A 197 11.35 4.01 15.38
C LEU A 197 10.21 3.14 15.94
N TYR A 198 9.05 3.75 16.23
CA TYR A 198 7.87 3.08 16.77
C TYR A 198 6.73 3.11 15.75
N PRO A 199 5.72 2.22 15.86
CA PRO A 199 4.53 2.30 15.02
C PRO A 199 3.89 3.69 15.06
N ARG A 200 3.51 4.23 13.90
CA ARG A 200 2.93 5.58 13.78
C ARG A 200 1.51 5.48 13.27
N HIS A 201 0.54 5.86 14.10
CA HIS A 201 -0.82 6.09 13.61
C HIS A 201 -0.85 7.41 12.84
N LEU A 202 -1.14 7.35 11.53
CA LEU A 202 -1.14 8.52 10.64
C LEU A 202 -2.51 9.21 10.58
N SER A 203 -3.61 8.46 10.77
CA SER A 203 -4.98 8.99 10.70
C SER A 203 -5.58 9.24 12.09
N VAL A 204 -4.87 10.02 12.91
CA VAL A 204 -5.28 10.34 14.30
C VAL A 204 -6.53 11.23 14.39
N ALA A 205 -6.78 12.03 13.36
CA ALA A 205 -7.88 12.98 13.29
C ALA A 205 -8.51 12.93 11.90
N ILE A 206 -9.69 12.32 11.81
CA ILE A 206 -10.46 12.19 10.56
C ILE A 206 -11.81 12.91 10.68
N ASP A 207 -12.32 13.37 9.55
CA ASP A 207 -13.59 14.12 9.44
C ASP A 207 -14.79 13.34 10.00
N LYS A 208 -14.85 12.03 9.77
CA LYS A 208 -15.88 11.12 10.30
C LYS A 208 -16.01 11.17 11.82
N PHE A 209 -14.92 11.47 12.53
CA PHE A 209 -14.89 11.62 13.98
C PHE A 209 -14.70 13.08 14.40
N GLN A 210 -15.09 14.03 13.53
CA GLN A 210 -14.98 15.47 13.77
C GLN A 210 -13.55 15.89 14.18
N PHE A 211 -12.54 15.22 13.63
CA PHE A 211 -11.12 15.43 13.94
C PHE A 211 -10.71 15.13 15.39
N TYR A 212 -11.49 14.30 16.10
CA TYR A 212 -11.12 13.76 17.40
C TYR A 212 -10.75 12.28 17.30
N LEU A 213 -9.77 11.85 18.13
CA LEU A 213 -9.43 10.44 18.28
C LEU A 213 -10.46 9.78 19.22
N PRO A 214 -11.27 8.80 18.76
CA PRO A 214 -12.33 8.21 19.58
C PRO A 214 -11.85 7.55 20.87
N TYR A 215 -10.67 6.93 20.85
CA TYR A 215 -10.03 6.31 22.01
C TYR A 215 -8.53 6.10 21.74
N ALA A 216 -7.71 6.08 22.79
CA ALA A 216 -6.24 6.10 22.68
C ALA A 216 -5.64 4.87 21.97
N GLN A 217 -6.30 3.72 22.01
CA GLN A 217 -5.84 2.48 21.39
C GLN A 217 -6.29 2.33 19.93
N LEU A 218 -6.99 3.31 19.35
CA LEU A 218 -7.40 3.25 17.95
C LEU A 218 -6.17 3.38 17.05
N VAL A 219 -5.92 2.34 16.26
CA VAL A 219 -4.84 2.30 15.25
C VAL A 219 -5.36 1.94 13.85
N GLY A 220 -6.67 2.14 13.63
CA GLY A 220 -7.33 1.93 12.34
C GLY A 220 -7.17 3.11 11.39
N GLY A 221 -7.60 2.96 10.14
CA GLY A 221 -7.41 3.96 9.09
C GLY A 221 -6.05 3.81 8.41
N VAL A 222 -5.08 4.63 8.81
CA VAL A 222 -3.72 4.65 8.27
C VAL A 222 -2.69 4.45 9.38
N LEU A 223 -1.84 3.44 9.23
CA LEU A 223 -0.79 3.03 10.18
C LEU A 223 0.54 2.79 9.47
#